data_AF-K1S464-F1
#
_entry.id   AF-K1S464-F1
#
_cell.length_a   1.000
_cell.length_b   1.000
_cell.length_c   1.000
_cell.angle_alpha   90.00
_cell.angle_beta   90.00
_cell.angle_gamma   90.00
#
_symmetry.space_group_name_H-M   'P 1'
#
loop_
_entity.id
_entity.type
_entity.pdbx_description
1 polymer ?
#
loop_
_entity_poly.entity_id
_entity_poly.type
_entity_poly.pdbx_seq_one_letter_code
_entity_poly.pdbx_strand_id
1 'polypeptide(L)'
;AMQRLGEVSDRKVPAKAIIVSGCMILFSPLINAIPGVSGAFVLFASAASAVVIFIYILTMLAHRRYRQSADFLPDGFVMPAWQVLDWVAVAFYVLVYVTLFLSTDTLGSAIAGLVWLVAFGGYCLLHERFQNRDLKAALGK
;
A
#
# COMPACT_ATOMS: atom_id res chain seq x y z
N ALA A 1 2.36 23.93 -8.21
CA ALA A 1 3.24 23.39 -7.13
C ALA A 1 3.64 21.93 -7.38
N MET A 2 2.68 21.00 -7.60
CA MET A 2 2.96 19.56 -7.73
C MET A 2 3.83 19.16 -8.95
N GLN A 3 3.75 19.89 -10.07
CA GLN A 3 4.57 19.63 -11.28
C GLN A 3 6.09 19.79 -11.06
N ARG A 4 6.52 20.63 -10.11
CA ARG A 4 7.95 20.86 -9.80
C ARG A 4 8.59 19.73 -8.97
N LEU A 5 7.78 18.89 -8.33
CA LEU A 5 8.26 17.73 -7.56
C LEU A 5 8.59 16.54 -8.47
N GLY A 6 7.96 16.48 -9.64
CA GLY A 6 8.24 15.49 -10.69
C GLY A 6 9.43 15.85 -11.59
N GLU A 7 10.03 17.04 -11.43
CA GLU A 7 11.25 17.41 -12.15
C GLU A 7 12.40 16.53 -11.66
N VAL A 8 12.89 15.69 -12.57
CA VAL A 8 14.01 14.80 -12.33
C VAL A 8 15.31 15.60 -12.46
N SER A 9 16.23 15.43 -11.50
CA SER A 9 17.56 16.05 -11.56
C SER A 9 18.42 15.46 -12.68
N ASP A 10 19.55 16.10 -12.99
CA ASP A 10 20.53 15.63 -13.98
C ASP A 10 21.04 14.20 -13.72
N ARG A 11 20.97 13.74 -12.46
CA ARG A 11 21.32 12.37 -12.07
C ARG A 11 20.18 11.36 -12.24
N LYS A 12 19.08 11.74 -12.90
CA LYS A 12 17.85 10.94 -13.07
C LYS A 12 17.16 10.57 -11.75
N VAL A 13 17.34 11.37 -10.70
CA VAL A 13 16.70 11.18 -9.39
C VAL A 13 15.73 12.35 -9.11
N PRO A 14 14.51 12.11 -8.59
CA PRO A 14 13.57 13.16 -8.21
C PRO A 14 14.01 13.86 -6.90
N ALA A 15 15.15 14.54 -6.95
CA ALA A 15 15.84 15.09 -5.77
C ALA A 15 14.96 16.07 -4.97
N LYS A 16 14.15 16.88 -5.66
CA LYS A 16 13.22 17.82 -5.02
C LYS A 16 12.16 17.09 -4.19
N ALA A 17 11.62 15.98 -4.69
CA ALA A 17 10.68 15.16 -3.95
C ALA A 17 11.34 14.49 -2.74
N ILE A 18 12.58 13.98 -2.88
CA ILE A 18 13.32 13.37 -1.77
C ILE A 18 13.57 14.38 -0.65
N ILE A 19 14.03 15.59 -0.98
CA ILE A 19 14.30 16.64 0.01
C ILE A 19 13.00 17.00 0.75
N VAL A 20 11.90 17.21 0.03
CA VAL A 20 10.60 17.52 0.65
C VAL A 20 10.12 16.40 1.56
N SER A 21 10.18 15.15 1.11
CA SER A 21 9.84 13.98 1.94
C SER A 21 10.75 13.86 3.17
N GLY A 22 12.06 14.07 3.00
CA GLY A 22 13.04 14.05 4.09
C GLY A 22 12.76 15.13 5.13
N CYS A 23 12.47 16.36 4.71
CA CYS A 23 12.08 17.44 5.61
C CYS A 23 10.80 17.09 6.39
N MET A 24 9.79 16.50 5.73
CA MET A 24 8.57 16.05 6.41
C MET A 24 8.85 14.98 7.48
N ILE A 25 9.73 14.02 7.19
CA ILE A 25 10.10 12.96 8.14
C ILE A 25 10.82 13.55 9.36
N LEU A 26 11.66 14.59 9.19
CA LEU A 26 12.35 15.24 10.31
C LEU A 26 11.40 15.93 11.30
N PHE A 27 10.18 16.29 10.89
CA PHE A 27 9.17 16.81 11.81
C PHE A 27 8.57 15.73 12.72
N SER A 28 8.66 14.45 12.35
CA SER A 28 8.14 13.31 13.11
C SER A 28 8.60 13.29 14.58
N PRO A 29 9.91 13.34 14.90
CA PRO A 29 10.38 13.37 16.29
C PRO A 29 9.97 14.65 17.04
N LEU A 30 9.85 15.80 16.36
CA LEU A 30 9.36 17.03 17.00
C LEU A 30 7.90 16.87 17.45
N ILE A 31 7.04 16.30 16.61
CA ILE A 31 5.63 16.05 16.95
C ILE A 31 5.53 15.03 18.09
N ASN A 32 6.37 13.99 18.06
CA ASN A 32 6.39 12.97 19.11
C ASN A 32 6.84 13.52 20.48
N ALA A 33 7.72 14.54 20.50
CA ALA A 33 8.22 15.17 21.72
C ALA A 33 7.19 16.08 22.43
N ILE A 34 6.07 16.45 21.77
CA ILE A 34 5.03 17.29 22.36
C ILE A 34 4.16 16.44 23.32
N PRO A 35 4.10 16.79 24.62
CA PRO A 35 3.24 16.09 25.58
C PRO A 35 1.78 16.14 25.14
N GLY A 36 1.11 14.98 25.12
CA GLY A 36 -0.30 14.86 24.72
C GLY A 36 -0.55 14.54 23.24
N VAL A 37 0.47 14.61 22.37
CA VAL A 37 0.33 14.28 20.93
C VAL A 37 0.97 12.93 20.56
N SER A 38 1.85 12.39 21.41
CA SER A 38 2.56 11.13 21.17
C SER A 38 1.63 9.94 20.88
N GLY A 39 0.51 9.80 21.61
CA GLY A 39 -0.48 8.76 21.35
C GLY A 39 -1.15 8.89 19.98
N ALA A 40 -1.50 10.11 19.56
CA ALA A 40 -2.06 10.35 18.23
C ALA A 40 -1.04 10.03 17.13
N PHE A 41 0.22 10.43 17.31
CA PHE A 41 1.29 10.09 16.38
C PHE A 41 1.48 8.58 16.23
N VAL A 42 1.50 7.83 17.35
CA VAL A 42 1.58 6.36 17.35
C VAL A 42 0.40 5.75 16.59
N LEU A 43 -0.82 6.24 16.82
CA LEU A 43 -2.01 5.79 16.10
C LEU A 43 -1.91 6.03 14.58
N PHE A 44 -1.47 7.21 14.15
CA PHE A 44 -1.31 7.50 12.71
C PHE A 44 -0.16 6.70 12.08
N ALA A 45 1.00 6.60 12.75
CA ALA A 45 2.15 5.86 12.25
C ALA A 45 1.87 4.35 12.14
N SER A 46 1.19 3.78 13.13
CA SER A 46 0.73 2.39 13.11
C SER A 46 -0.36 2.16 12.06
N ALA A 47 -1.28 3.12 11.86
CA ALA A 47 -2.31 3.01 10.82
C ALA A 47 -1.70 3.04 9.42
N ALA A 48 -0.70 3.89 9.18
CA ALA A 48 0.06 3.89 7.94
C ALA A 48 0.76 2.54 7.72
N SER A 49 1.37 1.97 8.77
CA SER A 49 2.01 0.66 8.70
C SER A 49 1.01 -0.46 8.39
N ALA A 50 -0.18 -0.44 9.00
CA ALA A 50 -1.27 -1.37 8.73
C ALA A 50 -1.71 -1.33 7.25
N VAL A 51 -1.87 -0.14 6.67
CA VAL A 51 -2.18 0.04 5.24
C VAL A 51 -1.06 -0.47 4.35
N VAL A 52 0.21 -0.20 4.70
CA VAL A 52 1.37 -0.71 3.95
C VAL A 52 1.40 -2.23 3.91
N ILE A 53 1.08 -2.91 5.02
CA ILE A 53 0.96 -4.37 5.06
C ILE A 53 -0.09 -4.85 4.04
N PHE A 54 -1.24 -4.19 3.97
CA PHE A 54 -2.26 -4.53 2.98
C PHE A 54 -1.79 -4.31 1.53
N ILE A 55 -1.08 -3.22 1.27
CA ILE A 55 -0.50 -2.97 -0.06
C ILE A 55 0.45 -4.12 -0.44
N TYR A 56 1.27 -4.61 0.49
CA TYR A 56 2.16 -5.74 0.21
C TYR A 56 1.41 -7.05 -0.02
N ILE A 57 0.37 -7.35 0.76
CA ILE A 57 -0.49 -8.52 0.52
C ILE A 57 -1.12 -8.43 -0.87
N LEU A 58 -1.74 -7.29 -1.21
CA LEU A 58 -2.34 -7.05 -2.52
C LEU A 58 -1.32 -7.14 -3.65
N THR A 59 -0.09 -6.65 -3.44
CA THR A 59 1.00 -6.74 -4.42
C THR A 59 1.40 -8.20 -4.68
N MET A 60 1.49 -9.03 -3.65
CA MET A 60 1.77 -10.47 -3.81
C MET A 60 0.63 -11.19 -4.53
N LEU A 61 -0.63 -10.87 -4.21
CA LEU A 61 -1.79 -11.40 -4.92
C LEU A 61 -1.81 -10.94 -6.39
N ALA A 62 -1.46 -9.68 -6.66
CA ALA A 62 -1.36 -9.14 -8.01
C ALA A 62 -0.22 -9.80 -8.79
N HIS A 63 0.95 -10.01 -8.19
CA HIS A 63 2.07 -10.73 -8.80
C HIS A 63 1.66 -12.15 -9.22
N ARG A 64 0.96 -12.87 -8.35
CA ARG A 64 0.39 -14.19 -8.66
C ARG A 64 -0.62 -14.14 -9.79
N ARG A 65 -1.55 -13.19 -9.76
CA ARG A 65 -2.54 -12.99 -10.82
C ARG A 65 -1.86 -12.70 -12.15
N TYR A 66 -0.82 -11.86 -12.13
CA TYR A 66 0.01 -11.51 -13.28
C TYR A 66 0.72 -12.75 -13.84
N ARG A 67 1.34 -13.57 -13.00
CA ARG A 67 1.99 -14.85 -13.42
C ARG A 67 1.03 -15.85 -14.06
N GLN A 68 -0.28 -15.74 -13.78
CA GLN A 68 -1.34 -16.58 -14.36
C GLN A 68 -2.06 -15.91 -15.53
N SER A 69 -1.76 -14.65 -15.83
CA SER A 69 -2.44 -13.87 -16.86
C SER A 69 -1.78 -14.04 -18.24
N ALA A 70 -2.52 -13.73 -19.31
CA ALA A 70 -1.98 -13.70 -20.67
C ALA A 70 -0.96 -12.57 -20.88
N ASP A 71 -0.97 -11.55 -20.02
CA ASP A 71 -0.05 -10.40 -20.07
C ASP A 71 1.33 -10.72 -19.46
N PHE A 72 1.54 -11.95 -18.98
CA PHE A 72 2.81 -12.37 -18.42
C PHE A 72 3.92 -12.37 -19.48
N LEU A 73 4.97 -11.60 -19.26
CA LEU A 73 6.19 -11.63 -20.09
C LEU A 73 7.16 -12.73 -19.62
N PRO A 74 7.32 -13.83 -20.37
CA PRO A 74 8.22 -14.92 -19.99
C PRO A 74 9.70 -14.57 -20.13
N ASP A 75 10.06 -13.66 -21.04
CA ASP A 75 11.45 -13.27 -21.34
C ASP A 75 12.03 -12.20 -20.38
N GLY A 76 11.38 -11.96 -19.24
CA GLY A 76 11.80 -10.99 -18.22
C GLY A 76 12.60 -11.57 -17.06
N PHE A 77 12.81 -10.77 -16.00
CA PHE A 77 13.28 -11.29 -14.72
C PHE A 77 12.17 -12.09 -14.04
N VAL A 78 12.35 -13.41 -13.97
CA VAL A 78 11.32 -14.32 -13.44
C VAL A 78 11.79 -14.90 -12.11
N MET A 79 10.95 -14.76 -11.08
CA MET A 79 11.20 -15.37 -9.78
C MET A 79 10.93 -16.89 -9.82
N PRO A 80 11.92 -17.74 -9.50
CA PRO A 80 11.72 -19.18 -9.35
C PRO A 80 10.88 -19.47 -8.09
N ALA A 81 10.10 -20.56 -8.09
CA ALA A 81 9.28 -21.01 -6.96
C ALA A 81 8.21 -20.02 -6.44
N TRP A 82 7.77 -19.07 -7.27
CA TRP A 82 6.74 -18.07 -6.95
C TRP A 82 5.45 -18.64 -6.34
N GLN A 83 5.02 -19.84 -6.75
CA GLN A 83 3.78 -20.47 -6.26
C GLN A 83 3.79 -20.72 -4.74
N VAL A 84 4.97 -20.97 -4.18
CA VAL A 84 5.16 -21.21 -2.74
C VAL A 84 5.58 -19.92 -2.06
N LEU A 85 6.58 -19.22 -2.61
CA LEU A 85 7.16 -18.03 -1.98
C LEU A 85 6.15 -16.89 -1.83
N ASP A 86 5.27 -16.67 -2.81
CA ASP A 86 4.22 -15.65 -2.71
C ASP A 86 3.24 -15.98 -1.57
N TRP A 87 2.88 -17.26 -1.39
CA TRP A 87 2.00 -17.68 -0.29
C TRP A 87 2.67 -17.56 1.07
N VAL A 88 3.96 -17.92 1.15
CA VAL A 88 4.74 -17.75 2.38
C VAL A 88 4.84 -16.27 2.76
N ALA A 89 5.08 -15.39 1.79
CA ALA A 89 5.11 -13.95 2.02
C ALA A 89 3.75 -13.41 2.49
N VAL A 90 2.65 -13.83 1.85
CA VAL A 90 1.29 -13.45 2.28
C VAL A 90 1.02 -13.94 3.71
N ALA A 91 1.35 -15.19 4.03
CA ALA A 91 1.17 -15.73 5.37
C ALA A 91 1.99 -14.96 6.42
N PHE A 92 3.23 -14.60 6.08
CA PHE A 92 4.07 -13.76 6.93
C PHE A 92 3.45 -12.38 7.17
N TYR A 93 2.98 -11.70 6.12
CA TYR A 93 2.33 -10.38 6.28
C TYR A 93 1.02 -10.46 7.06
N VAL A 94 0.23 -11.52 6.88
CA VAL A 94 -0.98 -11.76 7.68
C VAL A 94 -0.62 -11.97 9.15
N LEU A 95 0.43 -12.74 9.45
CA LEU A 95 0.91 -12.93 10.81
C LEU A 95 1.34 -11.58 11.41
N VAL A 96 2.16 -10.80 10.69
CA VAL A 96 2.56 -9.45 11.12
C VAL A 96 1.34 -8.56 11.34
N TYR A 97 0.30 -8.65 10.51
CA TYR A 97 -0.93 -7.90 10.73
C TYR A 97 -1.66 -8.31 12.01
N VAL A 98 -1.72 -9.61 12.31
CA VAL A 98 -2.36 -10.13 13.53
C VAL A 98 -1.65 -9.61 14.78
N THR A 99 -0.33 -9.41 14.75
CA THR A 99 0.39 -8.86 15.92
C THR A 99 -0.05 -7.44 16.27
N LEU A 100 -0.62 -6.66 15.33
CA LEU A 100 -1.17 -5.33 15.63
C LEU A 100 -2.39 -5.39 16.56
N PHE A 101 -3.11 -6.52 16.62
CA PHE A 101 -4.24 -6.71 17.55
C PHE A 101 -3.80 -7.07 18.96
N LEU A 102 -2.54 -7.51 19.15
CA LEU A 102 -2.03 -7.92 20.45
C LEU A 102 -1.63 -6.73 21.33
N SER A 103 -1.45 -5.53 20.75
CA SER A 103 -1.09 -4.32 21.49
C SER A 103 -2.27 -3.33 21.52
N THR A 104 -2.55 -2.79 22.71
CA THR A 104 -3.62 -1.80 22.92
C THR A 104 -3.36 -0.51 22.14
N ASP A 105 -2.09 -0.16 21.92
CA ASP A 105 -1.70 1.06 21.22
C ASP A 105 -1.89 0.95 19.71
N THR A 106 -1.83 -0.27 19.15
CA THR A 106 -1.99 -0.51 17.70
C THR A 106 -3.35 -1.09 17.33
N LEU A 107 -4.16 -1.50 18.29
CA LEU A 107 -5.50 -2.04 18.04
C LEU A 107 -6.40 -1.05 17.28
N GLY A 108 -6.40 0.22 17.67
CA GLY A 108 -7.16 1.26 16.96
C GLY A 108 -6.73 1.39 15.50
N SER A 109 -5.43 1.26 15.24
CA SER A 109 -4.87 1.29 13.89
C SER A 109 -5.22 0.06 13.06
N ALA A 110 -5.29 -1.12 13.69
CA ALA A 110 -5.66 -2.37 13.04
C ALA A 110 -7.14 -2.37 12.61
N ILE A 111 -8.03 -1.82 13.46
CA ILE A 111 -9.43 -1.66 13.10
C ILE A 111 -9.58 -0.62 11.98
N ALA A 112 -8.93 0.53 12.11
CA ALA A 112 -8.97 1.57 11.09
C ALA A 112 -8.44 1.07 9.74
N GLY A 113 -7.37 0.28 9.73
CA GLY A 113 -6.83 -0.35 8.53
C GLY A 113 -7.83 -1.31 7.88
N LEU A 114 -8.51 -2.17 8.65
CA LEU A 114 -9.54 -3.07 8.12
C LEU A 114 -10.72 -2.29 7.51
N VAL A 115 -11.20 -1.27 8.22
CA VAL A 115 -12.30 -0.41 7.72
C VAL A 115 -11.89 0.26 6.42
N TRP A 116 -10.67 0.79 6.36
CA TRP A 116 -10.13 1.41 5.14
C TRP A 116 -10.01 0.41 4.00
N LEU A 117 -9.48 -0.81 4.24
CA LEU A 117 -9.36 -1.85 3.22
C LEU A 117 -10.74 -2.22 2.66
N VAL A 118 -11.74 -2.40 3.51
CA VAL A 118 -13.11 -2.74 3.07
C VAL A 118 -13.73 -1.59 2.29
N ALA A 119 -13.59 -0.35 2.77
CA ALA A 119 -14.15 0.82 2.10
C ALA A 119 -13.46 1.12 0.77
N PHE A 120 -12.14 1.23 0.77
CA PHE A 120 -11.34 1.54 -0.41
C PHE A 120 -11.31 0.38 -1.41
N GLY A 121 -11.06 -0.84 -0.93
CA GLY A 121 -11.09 -2.05 -1.76
C GLY A 121 -12.48 -2.30 -2.34
N GLY A 122 -13.54 -2.11 -1.54
CA GLY A 122 -14.92 -2.18 -2.00
C GLY A 122 -15.23 -1.10 -3.06
N TYR A 123 -14.79 0.13 -2.83
CA TYR A 123 -14.91 1.22 -3.81
C TYR A 123 -14.19 0.90 -5.12
N CYS A 124 -12.94 0.42 -5.07
CA CYS A 124 -12.18 0.03 -6.26
C CYS A 124 -12.88 -1.10 -7.04
N LEU A 125 -13.31 -2.16 -6.37
CA LEU A 125 -14.02 -3.27 -7.01
C LEU A 125 -15.36 -2.83 -7.61
N LEU A 126 -16.08 -1.94 -6.93
CA LEU A 126 -17.35 -1.41 -7.41
C LEU A 126 -17.14 -0.50 -8.62
N HIS A 127 -16.15 0.39 -8.57
CA HIS A 127 -15.78 1.28 -9.66
C HIS A 127 -15.34 0.49 -10.91
N GLU A 128 -14.51 -0.53 -10.73
CA GLU A 128 -14.09 -1.42 -11.83
C GLU A 128 -15.28 -2.19 -12.41
N ARG A 129 -16.21 -2.65 -11.58
CA ARG A 129 -17.46 -3.28 -12.04
C ARG A 129 -18.36 -2.32 -12.82
N PHE A 130 -18.48 -1.07 -12.39
CA PHE A 130 -19.26 -0.06 -13.11
C PHE A 130 -18.59 0.28 -14.45
N GLN A 131 -17.30 0.57 -14.45
CA GLN A 131 -16.55 0.89 -15.67
C GLN A 131 -16.61 -0.25 -16.70
N ASN A 132 -16.49 -1.51 -16.27
CA ASN A 132 -16.63 -2.67 -17.15
C ASN A 132 -18.06 -2.88 -17.67
N ARG A 133 -19.09 -2.47 -16.91
CA ARG A 133 -20.49 -2.51 -17.37
C ARG A 133 -20.76 -1.44 -18.42
N ASP A 134 -20.30 -0.21 -18.18
CA ASP A 134 -20.40 0.89 -19.14
C ASP A 134 -19.64 0.57 -20.43
N LEU A 135 -18.45 -0.04 -20.34
CA LEU A 135 -17.69 -0.48 -21.52
C LEU A 135 -18.45 -1.54 -22.33
N LYS A 136 -19.07 -2.54 -21.67
CA LYS A 136 -19.87 -3.58 -22.36
C LYS A 136 -21.11 -2.99 -23.03
N ALA A 137 -21.80 -2.07 -22.35
CA ALA A 137 -22.95 -1.35 -22.90
C ALA A 137 -22.56 -0.48 -24.11
N ALA A 138 -21.40 0.20 -24.06
CA ALA A 138 -20.88 1.00 -25.18
C ALA A 138 -20.37 0.14 -26.36
N LEU A 139 -19.87 -1.06 -26.09
CA LEU A 139 -19.40 -2.02 -27.10
C LEU A 139 -20.51 -2.86 -27.73
N GLY A 140 -21.79 -2.65 -27.35
CA GLY A 140 -22.93 -3.31 -27.98
C GLY A 140 -22.88 -4.83 -27.92
N LYS A 141 -22.40 -5.40 -26.81
CA LYS A 141 -22.49 -6.83 -26.48
C LYS A 141 -23.20 -7.05 -25.16
#